data_AF-R0LI52-F1
#
_entry.id   AF-R0LI52-F1
#
_cell.length_a   1.000
_cell.length_b   1.000
_cell.length_c   1.000
_cell.angle_alpha   90.00
_cell.angle_beta   90.00
_cell.angle_gamma   90.00
#
_symmetry.space_group_name_H-M   'P 1'
#
loop_
_entity.id
_entity.type
_entity.pdbx_description
1 polymer ?
#
loop_
_entity_poly.entity_id
_entity_poly.type
_entity_poly.pdbx_seq_one_letter_code
_entity_poly.pdbx_strand_id
1 'polypeptide(L)'
;ITETLKAKRPRFDASLVYLTRKFMDLVKRAPDGVLDLNEVATTLGVRKRRVYDITNVLDGIHLIQKRSKNLIQWVGSNLDQVVGKAAEQQNLKDELSDLSAMEEALDELIKDCAHQLFDLTDDKENAKYPFNSCITLTPYVTYQDIRSIQAFQKQIVIAIKAPEETKLEIPIPKE
;
A
#
# COMPACT_ATOMS: atom_id res chain seq x y z
N ILE A 1 -15.67 -72.71 11.51
CA ILE A 1 -16.48 -71.54 11.88
C ILE A 1 -15.51 -70.38 12.04
N THR A 2 -15.64 -69.39 11.17
CA THR A 2 -14.64 -68.37 10.84
C THR A 2 -14.42 -67.38 11.98
N GLU A 3 -13.21 -67.38 12.54
CA GLU A 3 -12.70 -66.34 13.43
C GLU A 3 -12.38 -65.09 12.58
N THR A 4 -13.12 -64.01 12.78
CA THR A 4 -12.93 -62.75 12.08
C THR A 4 -11.62 -62.09 12.52
N LEU A 5 -10.60 -62.18 11.68
CA LEU A 5 -9.33 -61.46 11.82
C LEU A 5 -9.59 -59.94 11.78
N LYS A 6 -9.55 -59.29 12.95
CA LYS A 6 -9.47 -57.82 13.06
C LYS A 6 -8.16 -57.37 12.41
N ALA A 7 -8.25 -56.87 11.18
CA ALA A 7 -7.14 -56.19 10.52
C ALA A 7 -6.61 -55.05 11.42
N LYS A 8 -5.34 -55.14 11.82
CA LYS A 8 -4.65 -54.06 12.53
C LYS A 8 -4.58 -52.86 11.58
N ARG A 9 -5.33 -51.79 11.89
CA ARG A 9 -5.25 -50.52 11.17
C ARG A 9 -3.80 -50.02 11.22
N PRO A 10 -3.19 -49.66 10.08
CA PRO A 10 -1.81 -49.21 10.04
C PRO A 10 -1.63 -47.96 10.90
N ARG A 11 -0.51 -47.89 11.63
CA ARG A 11 -0.17 -46.83 12.59
C ARG A 11 -0.18 -45.40 11.98
N PHE A 12 -0.13 -45.31 10.65
CA PHE A 12 -0.17 -44.05 9.88
C PHE A 12 -1.53 -43.34 9.94
N ASP A 13 -2.64 -44.10 10.04
CA ASP A 13 -4.01 -43.56 10.08
C ASP A 13 -4.32 -42.77 11.36
N ALA A 14 -3.46 -42.89 12.38
CA ALA A 14 -3.55 -42.16 13.65
C ALA A 14 -2.52 -41.03 13.76
N SER A 15 -1.78 -40.71 12.69
CA SER A 15 -0.79 -39.63 12.70
C SER A 15 -1.46 -38.26 12.81
N LEU A 16 -0.83 -37.33 13.55
CA LEU A 16 -1.36 -35.98 13.70
C LEU A 16 -1.44 -35.26 12.36
N VAL A 17 -0.47 -35.48 11.47
CA VAL A 17 -0.46 -34.90 10.11
C VAL A 17 -1.70 -35.32 9.31
N TYR A 18 -2.07 -36.61 9.34
CA TYR A 18 -3.27 -37.10 8.67
C TYR A 18 -4.54 -36.47 9.24
N LEU A 19 -4.62 -36.38 10.58
CA LEU A 19 -5.75 -35.76 11.27
C LEU A 19 -5.86 -34.26 10.96
N THR A 20 -4.73 -33.54 10.90
CA THR A 20 -4.69 -32.13 10.52
C THR A 20 -5.17 -31.93 9.09
N ARG A 21 -4.79 -32.79 8.14
CA ARG A 21 -5.30 -32.70 6.75
C ARG A 21 -6.82 -32.86 6.70
N LYS A 22 -7.35 -33.91 7.34
CA LYS A 22 -8.81 -34.11 7.41
C LYS A 22 -9.53 -32.99 8.15
N PHE A 23 -8.92 -32.45 9.21
CA PHE A 23 -9.43 -31.30 9.94
C PHE A 23 -9.53 -30.08 9.01
N MET A 24 -8.49 -29.78 8.23
CA MET A 24 -8.51 -28.70 7.25
C MET A 24 -9.60 -28.90 6.18
N ASP A 25 -9.86 -30.13 5.76
CA ASP A 25 -10.98 -30.41 4.84
C ASP A 25 -12.35 -30.15 5.49
N LEU A 26 -12.48 -30.32 6.81
CA LEU A 26 -13.69 -29.95 7.54
C LEU A 26 -13.83 -28.43 7.65
N VAL A 27 -12.73 -27.72 7.94
CA VAL A 27 -12.71 -26.25 7.94
C VAL A 27 -13.22 -25.68 6.62
N LYS A 28 -12.75 -26.20 5.48
CA LYS A 28 -13.15 -25.74 4.14
C LYS A 28 -14.62 -25.98 3.81
N ARG A 29 -15.23 -27.01 4.39
CA ARG A 29 -16.64 -27.37 4.15
C ARG A 29 -17.60 -26.69 5.12
N ALA A 30 -17.09 -26.16 6.23
CA ALA A 30 -17.90 -25.56 7.27
C ALA A 30 -18.33 -24.13 6.89
N PRO A 31 -19.62 -23.79 7.02
CA PRO A 31 -20.08 -22.41 6.82
C PRO A 31 -19.41 -21.48 7.84
N ASP A 32 -18.95 -20.31 7.39
CA ASP A 32 -18.23 -19.29 8.18
C ASP A 32 -16.96 -19.78 8.90
N GLY A 33 -16.43 -20.95 8.50
CA GLY A 33 -15.25 -21.56 9.11
C GLY A 33 -15.45 -21.99 10.56
N VAL A 34 -16.69 -22.15 11.02
CA VAL A 34 -17.02 -22.52 12.41
C VAL A 34 -17.09 -24.04 12.56
N LEU A 35 -16.37 -24.59 13.53
CA LEU A 35 -16.33 -26.03 13.79
C LEU A 35 -16.66 -26.36 15.25
N ASP A 36 -17.50 -27.39 15.45
CA ASP A 36 -17.73 -28.01 16.76
C ASP A 36 -16.69 -29.13 17.01
N LEU A 37 -15.95 -29.00 18.11
CA LEU A 37 -14.92 -29.95 18.51
C LEU A 37 -15.47 -31.36 18.81
N ASN A 38 -16.74 -31.50 19.19
CA ASN A 38 -17.41 -32.80 19.36
C ASN A 38 -17.65 -33.47 18.01
N GLU A 39 -18.19 -32.73 17.06
CA GLU A 39 -18.50 -33.23 15.71
C GLU A 39 -17.22 -33.61 14.98
N VAL A 40 -16.18 -32.78 15.09
CA VAL A 40 -14.85 -33.05 14.52
C VAL A 40 -14.25 -34.32 15.14
N ALA A 41 -14.36 -34.53 16.45
CA ALA A 41 -13.85 -35.73 17.10
C ALA A 41 -14.56 -37.00 16.61
N THR A 42 -15.89 -36.94 16.44
CA THR A 42 -16.71 -38.03 15.89
C THR A 42 -16.35 -38.31 14.43
N THR A 43 -16.22 -37.27 13.61
CA THR A 43 -15.94 -37.37 12.17
C THR A 43 -14.53 -37.90 11.88
N LEU A 44 -13.54 -37.49 12.67
CA LEU A 44 -12.18 -38.00 12.58
C LEU A 44 -12.02 -39.38 13.25
N GLY A 45 -13.02 -39.85 14.02
CA GLY A 45 -12.97 -41.11 14.74
C GLY A 45 -11.90 -41.13 15.85
N VAL A 46 -11.61 -39.99 16.45
CA VAL A 46 -10.55 -39.82 17.47
C VAL A 46 -11.10 -39.22 18.76
N ARG A 47 -10.34 -39.37 19.85
CA ARG A 47 -10.69 -38.73 21.14
C ARG A 47 -10.46 -37.21 21.06
N LYS A 48 -11.25 -36.42 21.80
CA LYS A 48 -11.10 -34.96 21.93
C LYS A 48 -9.66 -34.49 22.18
N ARG A 49 -8.86 -35.28 22.91
CA ARG A 49 -7.45 -34.98 23.16
C ARG A 49 -6.65 -34.75 21.88
N ARG A 50 -6.91 -35.48 20.79
CA ARG A 50 -6.19 -35.32 19.51
C ARG A 50 -6.62 -34.08 18.76
N VAL A 51 -7.89 -33.68 18.88
CA VAL A 51 -8.37 -32.42 18.32
C VAL A 51 -7.66 -31.24 18.98
N TYR A 52 -7.44 -31.29 20.31
CA TYR A 52 -6.69 -30.24 21.01
C TYR A 52 -5.23 -30.12 20.58
N ASP A 53 -4.58 -31.23 20.19
CA ASP A 53 -3.21 -31.15 19.63
C ASP A 53 -3.19 -30.30 18.35
N ILE A 54 -4.22 -30.42 17.51
CA ILE A 54 -4.34 -29.64 16.28
C ILE A 54 -4.70 -28.19 16.60
N THR A 55 -5.72 -27.97 17.44
CA THR A 55 -6.16 -26.61 17.75
C THR A 55 -5.12 -25.80 18.49
N ASN A 56 -4.34 -26.39 19.40
CA ASN A 56 -3.31 -25.66 20.14
C ASN A 56 -2.20 -25.14 19.20
N VAL A 57 -1.82 -25.93 18.19
CA VAL A 57 -0.85 -25.48 17.18
C VAL A 57 -1.45 -24.36 16.34
N LEU A 58 -2.68 -24.52 15.84
CA LEU A 58 -3.36 -23.52 15.01
C LEU A 58 -3.66 -22.22 15.76
N ASP A 59 -3.97 -22.30 17.05
CA ASP A 59 -4.18 -21.15 17.94
C ASP A 59 -2.85 -20.46 18.26
N GLY A 60 -1.78 -21.23 18.45
CA GLY A 60 -0.42 -20.71 18.62
C GLY A 60 0.13 -19.92 17.43
N ILE A 61 -0.39 -20.17 16.22
CA ILE A 61 -0.12 -19.39 15.00
C ILE A 61 -1.27 -18.46 14.61
N HIS A 62 -2.26 -18.29 15.50
CA HIS A 62 -3.38 -17.36 15.35
C HIS A 62 -4.26 -17.57 14.09
N LEU A 63 -4.37 -18.81 13.59
CA LEU A 63 -5.25 -19.15 12.46
C LEU A 63 -6.66 -19.55 12.88
N ILE A 64 -6.88 -19.79 14.18
CA ILE A 64 -8.20 -20.09 14.73
C ILE A 64 -8.48 -19.20 15.95
N GLN A 65 -9.76 -18.98 16.24
CA GLN A 65 -10.23 -18.26 17.41
C GLN A 65 -11.30 -19.08 18.13
N LYS A 66 -11.25 -19.06 19.46
CA LYS A 66 -12.24 -19.72 20.31
C LYS A 66 -13.52 -18.87 20.41
N ARG A 67 -14.62 -19.37 19.87
CA ARG A 67 -15.96 -18.74 20.00
C ARG A 67 -16.68 -19.20 21.26
N SER A 68 -16.57 -20.48 21.61
CA SER A 68 -17.16 -21.03 22.83
C SER A 68 -16.36 -22.25 23.33
N LYS A 69 -16.82 -22.91 24.40
CA LYS A 69 -16.12 -24.09 24.96
C LYS A 69 -15.97 -25.24 23.94
N ASN A 70 -16.93 -25.39 23.03
CA ASN A 70 -16.92 -26.45 22.01
C ASN A 70 -16.83 -25.91 20.57
N LEU A 71 -16.94 -24.59 20.35
CA LEU A 71 -16.86 -24.00 19.02
C LEU A 71 -15.57 -23.22 18.84
N ILE A 72 -14.91 -23.49 17.72
CA ILE A 72 -13.80 -22.70 17.20
C ILE A 72 -14.20 -22.13 15.85
N GLN A 73 -13.57 -21.02 15.47
CA GLN A 73 -13.71 -20.43 14.15
C GLN A 73 -12.35 -20.30 13.49
N TRP A 74 -12.28 -20.63 12.21
CA TRP A 74 -11.14 -20.34 11.36
C TRP A 74 -11.07 -18.84 11.05
N VAL A 75 -9.95 -18.22 11.39
CA VAL A 75 -9.69 -16.78 11.17
C VAL A 75 -8.58 -16.57 10.14
N GLY A 76 -7.87 -17.63 9.75
CA GLY A 76 -6.93 -17.58 8.65
C GLY A 76 -7.62 -17.11 7.36
N SER A 77 -6.89 -16.32 6.55
CA SER A 77 -7.33 -15.95 5.21
C SER A 77 -7.87 -17.18 4.48
N ASN A 78 -9.13 -17.14 4.03
CA ASN A 78 -9.78 -18.26 3.35
C ASN A 78 -8.86 -18.74 2.22
N LEU A 79 -8.49 -20.03 2.22
CA LEU A 79 -7.62 -20.57 1.17
C LEU A 79 -8.29 -20.44 -0.21
N ASP A 80 -9.63 -20.42 -0.25
CA ASP A 80 -10.43 -20.17 -1.45
C ASP A 80 -10.50 -18.68 -1.84
N GLN A 81 -10.25 -17.75 -0.92
CA GLN A 81 -10.09 -16.33 -1.27
C GLN A 81 -8.76 -16.05 -1.98
N VAL A 82 -7.78 -16.96 -1.94
CA VAL A 82 -6.52 -16.81 -2.69
C VAL A 82 -6.76 -16.92 -4.20
N VAL A 83 -7.77 -17.68 -4.62
CA VAL A 83 -8.09 -17.86 -6.05
C VAL A 83 -8.87 -16.65 -6.61
N GLY A 84 -9.76 -16.04 -5.81
CA GLY A 84 -10.49 -14.82 -6.20
C GLY A 84 -9.66 -13.54 -6.08
N LYS A 85 -8.77 -13.45 -5.09
CA LYS A 85 -7.89 -12.29 -4.89
C LYS A 85 -6.71 -12.26 -5.85
N ALA A 86 -6.39 -13.34 -6.56
CA ALA A 86 -5.31 -13.31 -7.55
C ALA A 86 -5.61 -12.33 -8.69
N ALA A 87 -6.88 -12.26 -9.14
CA ALA A 87 -7.30 -11.32 -10.17
C ALA A 87 -7.33 -9.87 -9.67
N GLU A 88 -7.86 -9.63 -8.47
CA GLU A 88 -7.82 -8.29 -7.85
C GLU A 88 -6.39 -7.85 -7.53
N GLN A 89 -5.53 -8.75 -7.06
CA GLN A 89 -4.10 -8.46 -6.84
C GLN A 89 -3.36 -8.20 -8.15
N GLN A 90 -3.76 -8.84 -9.26
CA GLN A 90 -3.18 -8.55 -10.56
C GLN A 90 -3.62 -7.18 -11.04
N ASN A 91 -4.93 -6.87 -10.98
CA ASN A 91 -5.44 -5.54 -11.34
C ASN A 91 -4.80 -4.42 -10.51
N LEU A 92 -4.65 -4.61 -9.20
CA LEU A 92 -3.99 -3.63 -8.32
C LEU A 92 -2.50 -3.48 -8.64
N LYS A 93 -1.82 -4.56 -9.07
CA LYS A 93 -0.43 -4.48 -9.51
C LYS A 93 -0.30 -3.75 -10.85
N ASP A 94 -1.23 -3.98 -11.76
CA ASP A 94 -1.27 -3.30 -13.06
C ASP A 94 -1.55 -1.81 -12.84
N GLU A 95 -2.51 -1.45 -11.99
CA GLU A 95 -2.80 -0.06 -11.61
C GLU A 95 -1.61 0.63 -10.93
N LEU A 96 -0.90 -0.07 -10.04
CA LEU A 96 0.34 0.45 -9.44
C LEU A 96 1.45 0.67 -10.48
N SER A 97 1.55 -0.21 -11.48
CA SER A 97 2.51 -0.07 -12.58
C SER A 97 2.18 1.15 -13.44
N ASP A 98 0.90 1.35 -13.76
CA ASP A 98 0.43 2.49 -14.55
C ASP A 98 0.66 3.82 -13.80
N LEU A 99 0.35 3.86 -12.51
CA LEU A 99 0.60 5.03 -11.66
C LEU A 99 2.09 5.35 -11.55
N SER A 100 2.94 4.35 -11.39
CA SER A 100 4.40 4.54 -11.35
C SER A 100 4.94 5.07 -12.68
N ALA A 101 4.42 4.60 -13.82
CA ALA A 101 4.81 5.12 -15.12
C ALA A 101 4.36 6.58 -15.33
N MET A 102 3.20 6.96 -14.79
CA MET A 102 2.72 8.34 -14.82
C MET A 102 3.57 9.26 -13.95
N GLU A 103 3.96 8.81 -12.74
CA GLU A 103 4.85 9.55 -11.85
C GLU A 103 6.21 9.83 -12.53
N GLU A 104 6.83 8.80 -13.12
CA GLU A 104 8.10 8.94 -13.83
C GLU A 104 8.00 9.95 -15.00
N ALA A 105 6.89 9.92 -15.74
CA ALA A 105 6.66 10.87 -16.83
C ALA A 105 6.49 12.31 -16.33
N LEU A 106 5.85 12.52 -15.17
CA LEU A 106 5.71 13.83 -14.55
C LEU A 106 7.05 14.36 -14.05
N ASP A 107 7.88 13.49 -13.44
CA ASP A 107 9.20 13.87 -12.97
C ASP A 107 10.13 14.27 -14.12
N GLU A 108 10.09 13.57 -15.26
CA GLU A 108 10.84 13.99 -16.44
C GLU A 108 10.35 15.34 -16.99
N LEU A 109 9.03 15.60 -17.00
CA LEU A 109 8.51 16.92 -17.40
C LEU A 109 8.93 18.04 -16.45
N ILE A 110 8.95 17.79 -15.14
CA ILE A 110 9.42 18.76 -14.14
C ILE A 110 10.90 19.07 -14.36
N LYS A 111 11.70 18.03 -14.58
CA LYS A 111 13.13 18.15 -14.86
C LYS A 111 13.40 18.91 -16.16
N ASP A 112 12.66 18.62 -17.23
CA ASP A 112 12.76 19.35 -18.49
C ASP A 112 12.40 20.82 -18.33
N CYS A 113 11.32 21.11 -17.59
CA CYS A 113 10.92 22.49 -17.30
C CYS A 113 11.99 23.22 -16.45
N ALA A 114 12.55 22.55 -15.44
CA ALA A 114 13.61 23.10 -14.61
C ALA A 114 14.88 23.38 -15.42
N HIS A 115 15.27 22.48 -16.34
CA HIS A 115 16.38 22.70 -17.25
C HIS A 115 16.12 23.87 -18.21
N GLN A 116 14.93 23.97 -18.80
CA GLN A 116 14.57 25.10 -19.66
C GLN A 116 14.65 26.44 -18.90
N LEU A 117 14.18 26.49 -17.65
CA LEU A 117 14.32 27.67 -16.81
C LEU A 117 15.78 27.99 -16.49
N PHE A 118 16.60 26.97 -16.23
CA PHE A 118 18.03 27.13 -15.96
C PHE A 118 18.77 27.68 -17.18
N ASP A 119 18.56 27.09 -18.36
CA ASP A 119 19.17 27.54 -19.62
C ASP A 119 18.80 28.99 -19.94
N LEU A 120 17.55 29.39 -19.68
CA LEU A 120 17.08 30.77 -19.87
C LEU A 120 17.68 31.78 -18.88
N THR A 121 18.12 31.32 -17.69
CA THR A 121 18.58 32.19 -16.59
C THR A 121 20.11 32.25 -16.45
N ASP A 122 20.85 31.19 -16.84
CA ASP A 122 22.31 31.10 -16.70
C ASP A 122 23.09 31.42 -18.00
N ASP A 123 22.40 31.76 -19.09
CA ASP A 123 23.06 32.14 -20.34
C ASP A 123 23.75 33.52 -20.20
N LYS A 124 25.09 33.49 -20.02
CA LYS A 124 25.95 34.67 -19.84
C LYS A 124 25.95 35.64 -21.03
N GLU A 125 25.52 35.19 -22.21
CA GLU A 125 25.37 36.06 -23.40
C GLU A 125 24.11 36.95 -23.29
N ASN A 126 23.07 36.49 -22.59
CA ASN A 126 21.84 37.23 -22.36
C ASN A 126 22.04 38.42 -21.38
N ALA A 127 23.08 38.35 -20.55
CA ALA A 127 23.51 39.42 -19.65
C ALA A 127 24.36 40.52 -20.34
N LYS A 128 24.90 40.26 -21.55
CA LYS A 128 25.94 41.12 -22.18
C LYS A 128 25.46 41.90 -23.40
N TYR A 129 24.51 41.40 -24.19
CA TYR A 129 24.03 42.07 -25.42
C TYR A 129 22.49 42.01 -25.58
N PRO A 130 21.74 42.98 -25.03
CA PRO A 130 20.26 42.93 -24.98
C PRO A 130 19.52 43.25 -26.30
N PHE A 131 20.19 43.31 -27.47
CA PHE A 131 19.56 43.83 -28.69
C PHE A 131 19.59 42.91 -29.91
N ASN A 132 20.44 41.88 -29.95
CA ASN A 132 20.69 41.13 -31.18
C ASN A 132 20.71 39.61 -30.97
N SER A 133 19.65 39.03 -30.40
CA SER A 133 19.31 37.63 -30.70
C SER A 133 17.85 37.37 -30.33
N CYS A 134 17.17 36.68 -31.23
CA CYS A 134 15.75 36.31 -31.21
C CYS A 134 15.25 35.94 -29.81
N ILE A 135 14.24 36.68 -29.31
CA ILE A 135 13.56 36.49 -28.01
C ILE A 135 14.51 36.67 -26.81
N THR A 136 15.09 37.86 -26.72
CA THR A 136 15.86 38.32 -25.56
C THR A 136 14.92 38.56 -24.39
N LEU A 137 14.72 37.55 -23.53
CA LEU A 137 14.11 37.73 -22.22
C LEU A 137 15.06 38.53 -21.35
N THR A 138 15.01 39.85 -21.45
CA THR A 138 15.73 40.70 -20.52
C THR A 138 15.03 40.63 -19.15
N PRO A 139 15.68 40.17 -18.07
CA PRO A 139 15.05 39.97 -16.77
C PRO A 139 14.94 41.30 -15.99
N TYR A 140 14.41 42.33 -16.64
CA TYR A 140 14.09 43.61 -16.02
C TYR A 140 12.65 44.00 -16.36
N VAL A 141 12.05 44.78 -15.46
CA VAL A 141 10.74 45.39 -15.65
C VAL A 141 10.90 46.89 -15.69
N THR A 142 10.14 47.57 -16.53
CA THR A 142 10.16 49.04 -16.60
C THR A 142 9.16 49.64 -15.62
N TYR A 143 9.31 50.94 -15.34
CA TYR A 143 8.32 51.68 -14.56
C TYR A 143 6.92 51.62 -15.19
N GLN A 144 6.84 51.61 -16.53
CA GLN A 144 5.58 51.57 -17.25
C GLN A 144 4.87 50.21 -17.06
N ASP A 145 5.63 49.12 -17.02
CA ASP A 145 5.08 47.77 -16.79
C ASP A 145 4.47 47.68 -15.39
N ILE A 146 5.18 48.16 -14.37
CA ILE A 146 4.70 48.18 -12.98
C ILE A 146 3.45 49.07 -12.85
N ARG A 147 3.43 50.24 -13.51
CA ARG A 147 2.30 51.18 -13.44
C ARG A 147 1.08 50.69 -14.21
N SER A 148 1.24 49.83 -15.21
CA SER A 148 0.14 49.26 -15.98
C SER A 148 -0.75 48.32 -15.15
N ILE A 149 -0.22 47.77 -14.05
CA ILE A 149 -0.92 46.86 -13.17
C ILE A 149 -1.98 47.61 -12.37
N GLN A 150 -3.25 47.33 -12.65
CA GLN A 150 -4.40 48.02 -12.03
C GLN A 150 -4.38 47.95 -10.50
N ALA A 151 -3.87 46.86 -9.92
CA ALA A 151 -3.79 46.65 -8.48
C ALA A 151 -2.90 47.68 -7.75
N PHE A 152 -1.91 48.26 -8.42
CA PHE A 152 -0.94 49.19 -7.82
C PHE A 152 -1.29 50.67 -8.04
N GLN A 153 -2.45 50.97 -8.62
CA GLN A 153 -2.87 52.35 -8.85
C GLN A 153 -3.06 53.08 -7.52
N LYS A 154 -2.45 54.27 -7.41
CA LYS A 154 -2.50 55.15 -6.21
C LYS A 154 -1.87 54.55 -4.94
N GLN A 155 -1.02 53.55 -5.08
CA GLN A 155 -0.26 52.96 -3.96
C GLN A 155 1.23 53.30 -4.09
N ILE A 156 1.95 53.28 -2.96
CA ILE A 156 3.41 53.38 -2.94
C ILE A 156 3.96 51.98 -3.25
N VAL A 157 4.75 51.87 -4.32
CA VAL A 157 5.41 50.62 -4.70
C VAL A 157 6.91 50.73 -4.36
N ILE A 158 7.41 49.77 -3.58
CA ILE A 158 8.82 49.67 -3.21
C ILE A 158 9.37 48.37 -3.80
N ALA A 159 10.35 48.47 -4.68
CA ALA A 159 11.05 47.31 -5.23
C ALA A 159 12.23 46.95 -4.32
N ILE A 160 12.24 45.72 -3.79
CA ILE A 160 13.31 45.21 -2.93
C ILE A 160 14.08 44.16 -3.74
N LYS A 161 15.40 44.36 -3.89
CA LYS A 161 16.32 43.36 -4.44
C LYS A 161 17.23 42.88 -3.31
N ALA A 162 17.18 41.60 -3.00
CA ALA A 162 17.98 40.98 -1.97
C ALA A 162 18.63 39.69 -2.52
N PRO A 163 19.81 39.28 -2.00
CA PRO A 163 20.45 38.03 -2.40
C PRO A 163 19.65 36.81 -1.94
N GLU A 164 20.01 35.66 -2.49
CA GLU A 164 19.50 34.35 -2.05
C GLU A 164 19.69 34.20 -0.54
N GLU A 165 18.78 33.44 0.09
CA GLU A 165 18.74 33.22 1.56
C GLU A 165 18.35 34.43 2.42
N THR A 166 17.97 35.58 1.82
CA THR A 166 17.44 36.72 2.60
C THR A 166 16.09 36.38 3.23
N LYS A 167 15.97 36.60 4.54
CA LYS A 167 14.70 36.46 5.27
C LYS A 167 13.97 37.80 5.34
N LEU A 168 12.71 37.82 4.91
CA LEU A 168 11.81 38.96 5.10
C LEU A 168 10.94 38.68 6.33
N GLU A 169 11.18 39.41 7.41
CA GLU A 169 10.36 39.34 8.62
C GLU A 169 9.35 40.50 8.63
N ILE A 170 8.07 40.17 8.70
CA ILE A 170 6.99 41.15 8.86
C ILE A 170 6.46 40.98 10.29
N PRO A 171 6.86 41.84 11.25
CA PRO A 171 6.38 41.75 12.61
C PRO A 171 4.89 42.05 12.67
N ILE A 172 4.17 41.33 13.55
CA ILE A 172 2.75 41.59 13.81
C ILE A 172 2.65 43.00 14.45
N PRO A 173 1.73 43.87 13.99
CA PRO A 173 1.55 45.20 14.56
C PRO A 173 1.29 45.10 16.07
N LYS A 174 2.01 45.91 16.86
CA LYS A 174 1.67 46.12 18.27
C LYS A 174 0.71 47.31 18.32
N GLU A 175 -0.48 47.08 18.88
CA GLU A 175 -1.46 48.13 19.18
C GLU A 175 -0.89 49.22 20.10
#